data_AF-A0A852B796-F1
#
_entry.id   AF-A0A852B796-F1
#
_cell.length_a   1.000
_cell.length_b   1.000
_cell.length_c   1.000
_cell.angle_alpha   90.00
_cell.angle_beta   90.00
_cell.angle_gamma   90.00
#
_symmetry.space_group_name_H-M   'P 1'
#
loop_
_entity.id
_entity.type
_entity.pdbx_description
1 polymer ?
#
loop_
_entity_poly.entity_id
_entity_poly.type
_entity_poly.pdbx_seq_one_letter_code
_entity_poly.pdbx_strand_id
1 'polypeptide(L)'
;LQIYAVTPIPENQEVLQRDGIPDNIKSFYKVNHIWRFRYDRPFHKGTKDKENEFKSLWVERTTLILVQSLPGISRWFEVEKREVVEMSPLENAIEVLENKNQQLRTLISQCQTRQMQNINPLTMCLNGVIDAAVNGGVARYQEAFFVKEYILNHPEDGEKITRLRELTLEQAQILEFGLAVHEKVVPQDMRPLHKKLVDQFFVMKSSLGI
;
A
#
# COMPACT_ATOMS: atom_id res chain seq x y z
N LEU A 1 20.31 -16.16 -18.13
CA LEU A 1 20.49 -15.15 -17.07
C LEU A 1 19.10 -14.64 -16.67
N GLN A 2 18.77 -14.64 -15.39
CA GLN A 2 17.48 -14.18 -14.86
C GLN A 2 17.74 -12.92 -14.02
N ILE A 3 16.99 -11.84 -14.28
CA ILE A 3 17.20 -10.52 -13.65
C ILE A 3 15.86 -9.97 -13.23
N TYR A 4 15.72 -9.62 -11.95
CA TYR A 4 14.54 -8.98 -11.39
C TYR A 4 14.93 -7.82 -10.47
N ALA A 5 14.07 -6.80 -10.43
CA ALA A 5 14.16 -5.78 -9.39
C ALA A 5 13.67 -6.38 -8.06
N VAL A 6 14.38 -6.03 -6.98
CA VAL A 6 14.05 -6.42 -5.60
C VAL A 6 13.92 -5.17 -4.73
N THR A 7 13.09 -5.25 -3.70
CA THR A 7 12.86 -4.16 -2.75
C THR A 7 13.69 -4.40 -1.47
N PRO A 8 14.44 -3.42 -0.95
CA PRO A 8 15.16 -3.57 0.30
C PRO A 8 14.21 -3.76 1.49
N ILE A 9 14.59 -4.63 2.43
CA ILE A 9 13.92 -4.79 3.72
C ILE A 9 14.81 -4.12 4.78
N PRO A 10 14.36 -3.03 5.42
CA PRO A 10 15.15 -2.32 6.42
C PRO A 10 15.35 -3.15 7.71
N GLU A 11 16.58 -3.19 8.23
CA GLU A 11 16.89 -3.87 9.50
C GLU A 11 16.49 -3.02 10.73
N ASN A 12 16.77 -1.72 10.70
CA ASN A 12 16.60 -0.86 11.87
C ASN A 12 15.16 -0.32 11.97
N GLN A 13 14.23 -1.18 12.42
CA GLN A 13 12.84 -0.79 12.63
C GLN A 13 12.68 0.25 13.74
N GLU A 14 13.56 0.26 14.75
CA GLU A 14 13.50 1.21 15.87
C GLU A 14 13.61 2.66 15.39
N VAL A 15 14.61 2.98 14.55
CA VAL A 15 14.78 4.33 13.99
C VAL A 15 13.59 4.72 13.11
N LEU A 16 13.01 3.77 12.38
CA LEU A 16 11.87 4.01 11.51
C LEU A 16 10.58 4.30 12.29
N GLN A 17 10.39 3.62 13.43
CA GLN A 17 9.23 3.77 14.30
C GLN A 17 9.35 4.95 15.28
N ARG A 18 10.57 5.45 15.54
CA ARG A 18 10.79 6.53 16.50
C ARG A 18 10.19 7.87 16.04
N ASP A 19 9.45 8.50 16.94
CA ASP A 19 8.91 9.84 16.75
C ASP A 19 10.00 10.92 16.84
N GLY A 20 9.76 12.04 16.15
CA GLY A 20 10.69 13.17 16.12
C GLY A 20 11.94 12.98 15.24
N ILE A 21 12.13 11.81 14.63
CA ILE A 21 13.18 11.59 13.64
C ILE A 21 12.72 12.12 12.27
N PRO A 22 13.47 13.05 11.66
CA PRO A 22 13.19 13.58 10.32
C PRO A 22 13.08 12.49 9.23
N ASP A 23 12.17 12.69 8.27
CA ASP A 23 11.89 11.72 7.20
C ASP A 23 13.08 11.44 6.30
N ASN A 24 13.99 12.40 6.11
CA ASN A 24 15.22 12.19 5.34
C ASN A 24 16.16 11.18 6.03
N ILE A 25 16.23 11.21 7.36
CA ILE A 25 17.00 10.23 8.14
C ILE A 25 16.32 8.87 8.07
N LYS A 26 14.98 8.81 8.27
CA LYS A 26 14.23 7.55 8.11
C LYS A 26 14.42 6.95 6.71
N SER A 27 14.41 7.79 5.67
CA SER A 27 14.60 7.36 4.28
C SER A 27 15.98 6.78 4.01
N PHE A 28 17.04 7.29 4.66
CA PHE A 28 18.38 6.71 4.56
C PHE A 28 18.40 5.26 5.06
N TYR A 29 17.85 5.00 6.25
CA TYR A 29 17.81 3.65 6.84
C TYR A 29 16.88 2.68 6.11
N LYS A 30 15.95 3.18 5.27
CA LYS A 30 15.12 2.30 4.43
C LYS A 30 15.92 1.61 3.31
N VAL A 31 17.08 2.15 2.92
CA VAL A 31 17.82 1.68 1.74
C VAL A 31 19.33 1.51 1.96
N ASN A 32 19.85 1.83 3.14
CA ASN A 32 21.26 1.65 3.51
C ASN A 32 21.40 0.64 4.64
N HIS A 33 22.54 -0.06 4.67
CA HIS A 33 22.82 -1.17 5.57
C HIS A 33 21.79 -2.30 5.44
N ILE A 34 21.48 -2.66 4.19
CA ILE A 34 20.46 -3.64 3.85
C ILE A 34 21.11 -4.99 3.57
N TRP A 35 20.71 -6.00 4.34
CA TRP A 35 21.09 -7.40 4.14
C TRP A 35 20.03 -8.17 3.36
N ARG A 36 18.77 -7.76 3.50
CA ARG A 36 17.61 -8.52 3.07
C ARG A 36 16.86 -7.79 1.97
N PHE A 37 16.50 -8.53 0.94
CA PHE A 37 15.76 -8.03 -0.22
C PHE A 37 14.55 -8.89 -0.49
N ARG A 38 13.46 -8.27 -0.91
CA ARG A 38 12.19 -8.92 -1.21
C ARG A 38 11.89 -8.87 -2.70
N TYR A 39 11.42 -9.98 -3.24
CA TYR A 39 10.77 -10.06 -4.54
C TYR A 39 9.40 -10.71 -4.40
N ASP A 40 8.37 -10.01 -4.84
CA ASP A 40 6.99 -10.49 -4.77
C ASP A 40 6.50 -10.83 -6.17
N ARG A 41 6.02 -12.06 -6.35
CA ARG A 41 5.47 -12.56 -7.61
C ARG A 41 3.99 -12.90 -7.44
N PRO A 42 3.06 -12.15 -8.06
CA PRO A 42 1.65 -12.48 -8.01
C PRO A 42 1.35 -13.74 -8.84
N PHE A 43 0.44 -14.57 -8.36
CA PHE A 43 -0.06 -15.74 -9.08
C PHE A 43 -1.49 -16.09 -8.65
N HIS A 44 -2.17 -16.90 -9.45
CA HIS A 44 -3.52 -17.37 -9.10
C HIS A 44 -3.51 -18.83 -8.65
N LYS A 45 -4.19 -19.13 -7.55
CA LYS A 45 -4.52 -20.51 -7.17
C LYS A 45 -6.00 -20.78 -7.46
N GLY A 46 -6.29 -21.94 -8.05
CA GLY A 46 -7.63 -22.30 -8.49
C GLY A 46 -8.08 -21.53 -9.74
N THR A 47 -9.39 -21.51 -9.98
CA THR A 47 -9.98 -20.81 -11.13
C THR A 47 -9.96 -19.31 -10.89
N LYS A 48 -9.30 -18.57 -11.79
CA LYS A 48 -9.34 -17.11 -11.78
C LYS A 48 -10.77 -16.62 -12.02
N ASP A 49 -11.35 -15.95 -11.02
CA ASP A 49 -12.62 -15.25 -11.15
C ASP A 49 -12.41 -14.05 -12.11
N LYS A 50 -13.17 -14.03 -13.20
CA LYS A 50 -13.07 -13.00 -14.24
C LYS A 50 -13.65 -11.65 -13.79
N GLU A 51 -14.60 -11.67 -12.84
CA GLU A 51 -15.22 -10.47 -12.30
C GLU A 51 -14.39 -9.88 -11.16
N ASN A 52 -13.75 -10.73 -10.35
CA ASN A 52 -12.96 -10.30 -9.21
C ASN A 52 -11.71 -11.17 -9.00
N GLU A 53 -10.63 -10.81 -9.70
CA GLU A 53 -9.38 -11.56 -9.66
C GLU A 53 -8.73 -11.62 -8.26
N PHE A 54 -9.05 -10.65 -7.39
CA PHE A 54 -8.49 -10.55 -6.03
C PHE A 54 -8.90 -11.71 -5.13
N LYS A 55 -9.99 -12.44 -5.44
CA LYS A 55 -10.39 -13.65 -4.67
C LYS A 55 -9.36 -14.78 -4.75
N SER A 56 -8.54 -14.78 -5.80
CA SER A 56 -7.59 -15.86 -6.09
C SER A 56 -6.17 -15.35 -6.27
N LEU A 57 -5.90 -14.07 -6.01
CA LEU A 57 -4.60 -13.44 -6.24
C LEU A 57 -3.66 -13.66 -5.04
N TRP A 58 -2.87 -14.72 -5.11
CA TRP A 58 -1.82 -15.03 -4.14
C TRP A 58 -0.53 -14.29 -4.51
N VAL A 59 0.36 -14.15 -3.53
CA VAL A 59 1.71 -13.60 -3.75
C VAL A 59 2.73 -14.59 -3.23
N GLU A 60 3.66 -14.98 -4.10
CA GLU A 60 4.86 -15.70 -3.69
C GLU A 60 5.94 -14.67 -3.38
N ARG A 61 6.32 -14.59 -2.11
CA ARG A 61 7.31 -13.66 -1.58
C ARG A 61 8.62 -14.39 -1.38
N THR A 62 9.62 -14.02 -2.18
CA THR A 62 11.00 -14.47 -2.01
C THR A 62 11.78 -13.42 -1.22
N THR A 63 12.34 -13.81 -0.06
CA THR A 63 13.32 -13.03 0.67
C THR A 63 14.72 -13.56 0.37
N LEU A 64 15.59 -12.69 -0.11
CA LEU A 64 17.00 -12.93 -0.39
C LEU A 64 17.83 -12.30 0.72
N ILE A 65 18.76 -13.05 1.29
CA ILE A 65 19.67 -12.59 2.34
C ILE A 65 21.09 -12.64 1.78
N LEU A 66 21.76 -11.50 1.77
CA LEU A 66 23.12 -11.38 1.25
C LEU A 66 24.17 -11.80 2.29
N VAL A 67 25.34 -12.24 1.81
CA VAL A 67 26.51 -12.50 2.67
C VAL A 67 27.06 -11.23 3.34
N GLN A 68 26.77 -10.04 2.80
CA GLN A 68 27.15 -8.74 3.35
C GLN A 68 26.10 -7.66 3.01
N SER A 69 25.97 -6.65 3.87
CA SER A 69 25.05 -5.53 3.63
C SER A 69 25.46 -4.68 2.43
N LEU A 70 24.46 -4.09 1.77
CA LEU A 70 24.65 -2.97 0.86
C LEU A 70 24.33 -1.62 1.55
N PRO A 71 25.14 -0.57 1.31
CA PRO A 71 26.41 -0.58 0.58
C PRO A 71 27.52 -1.32 1.34
N GLY A 72 28.49 -1.87 0.60
CA GLY A 72 29.70 -2.49 1.15
C GLY A 72 30.91 -2.26 0.24
N ILE A 73 31.96 -3.09 0.34
CA ILE A 73 33.17 -2.97 -0.50
C ILE A 73 32.83 -3.15 -1.99
N SER A 74 31.86 -4.03 -2.29
CA SER A 74 31.32 -4.24 -3.64
C SER A 74 29.92 -3.63 -3.77
N ARG A 75 29.50 -3.41 -5.02
CA ARG A 75 28.12 -3.00 -5.37
C ARG A 75 27.15 -4.18 -5.46
N TRP A 76 27.65 -5.38 -5.30
CA TRP A 76 26.88 -6.62 -5.30
C TRP A 76 27.51 -7.62 -4.34
N PHE A 77 26.68 -8.46 -3.76
CA PHE A 77 27.09 -9.58 -2.92
C PHE A 77 26.25 -10.80 -3.27
N GLU A 78 26.82 -11.98 -3.04
CA GLU A 78 26.12 -13.25 -3.24
C GLU A 78 24.94 -13.39 -2.26
N VAL A 79 23.88 -14.05 -2.71
CA VAL A 79 22.75 -14.44 -1.86
C VAL A 79 23.16 -15.68 -1.07
N GLU A 80 23.31 -15.54 0.24
CA GLU A 80 23.60 -16.64 1.16
C GLU A 80 22.38 -17.53 1.38
N LYS A 81 21.21 -16.91 1.58
CA LYS A 81 19.97 -17.61 1.91
C LYS A 81 18.80 -17.08 1.09
N ARG A 82 17.93 -18.00 0.71
CA ARG A 82 16.65 -17.73 0.07
C ARG A 82 15.52 -18.32 0.89
N GLU A 83 14.52 -17.50 1.21
CA GLU A 83 13.29 -17.92 1.88
C GLU A 83 12.11 -17.61 0.97
N VAL A 84 11.16 -18.54 0.85
CA VAL A 84 9.96 -18.36 0.03
C VAL A 84 8.75 -18.62 0.90
N VAL A 85 7.83 -17.67 0.91
CA VAL A 85 6.54 -17.77 1.60
C VAL A 85 5.43 -17.37 0.64
N GLU A 86 4.26 -17.97 0.81
CA GLU A 86 3.07 -17.59 0.08
C GLU A 86 2.17 -16.76 0.98
N MET A 87 1.64 -15.67 0.43
CA MET A 87 0.63 -14.85 1.07
C MET A 87 -0.72 -15.11 0.43
N SER A 88 -1.74 -15.29 1.28
CA SER A 88 -3.11 -15.46 0.84
C SER A 88 -3.65 -14.19 0.17
N PRO A 89 -4.75 -14.28 -0.61
CA PRO A 89 -5.34 -13.11 -1.23
C PRO A 89 -5.84 -12.08 -0.21
N LEU A 90 -6.31 -12.54 0.96
CA LEU A 90 -6.71 -11.66 2.06
C LEU A 90 -5.51 -10.96 2.70
N GLU A 91 -4.42 -11.68 2.98
CA GLU A 91 -3.18 -11.10 3.52
C GLU A 91 -2.58 -10.07 2.54
N ASN A 92 -2.60 -10.39 1.26
CA ASN A 92 -2.18 -9.47 0.20
C ASN A 92 -3.05 -8.21 0.16
N ALA A 93 -4.38 -8.34 0.25
CA ALA A 93 -5.29 -7.19 0.28
C ALA A 93 -5.02 -6.27 1.48
N ILE A 94 -4.77 -6.85 2.66
CA ILE A 94 -4.40 -6.10 3.88
C ILE A 94 -3.11 -5.34 3.65
N GLU A 95 -2.05 -6.00 3.18
CA GLU A 95 -0.75 -5.35 2.98
C GLU A 95 -0.83 -4.24 1.91
N VAL A 96 -1.54 -4.47 0.81
CA VAL A 96 -1.73 -3.47 -0.25
C VAL A 96 -2.47 -2.24 0.28
N LEU A 97 -3.53 -2.45 1.07
CA LEU A 97 -4.32 -1.35 1.62
C LEU A 97 -3.55 -0.56 2.67
N GLU A 98 -2.83 -1.25 3.57
CA GLU A 98 -1.99 -0.63 4.59
C GLU A 98 -0.87 0.22 3.97
N ASN A 99 -0.18 -0.33 2.96
CA ASN A 99 0.84 0.41 2.21
C ASN A 99 0.25 1.65 1.52
N LYS A 100 -0.95 1.54 0.95
CA LYS A 100 -1.62 2.67 0.30
C LYS A 100 -2.01 3.75 1.31
N ASN A 101 -2.52 3.37 2.48
CA ASN A 101 -2.84 4.29 3.57
C ASN A 101 -1.59 5.00 4.08
N GLN A 102 -0.47 4.29 4.24
CA GLN A 102 0.79 4.87 4.65
C GLN A 102 1.36 5.84 3.58
N GLN A 103 1.23 5.50 2.30
CA GLN A 103 1.61 6.39 1.19
C GLN A 103 0.79 7.68 1.23
N LEU A 104 -0.53 7.60 1.38
CA LEU A 104 -1.41 8.77 1.50
C LEU A 104 -1.00 9.66 2.67
N ARG A 105 -0.82 9.08 3.87
CA ARG A 105 -0.37 9.81 5.07
C ARG A 105 0.93 10.57 4.84
N THR A 106 1.90 9.90 4.21
CA THR A 106 3.21 10.50 3.92
C THR A 106 3.05 11.69 2.99
N LEU A 107 2.32 11.54 1.88
CA LEU A 107 2.08 12.63 0.92
C LEU A 107 1.31 13.80 1.55
N ILE A 108 0.30 13.50 2.37
CA ILE A 108 -0.48 14.53 3.06
C ILE A 108 0.42 15.29 4.05
N SER A 109 1.22 14.60 4.85
CA SER A 109 2.13 15.23 5.82
C SER A 109 3.16 16.14 5.13
N GLN A 110 3.78 15.66 4.05
CA GLN A 110 4.73 16.47 3.26
C GLN A 110 4.06 17.70 2.64
N CYS A 111 2.80 17.57 2.21
CA CYS A 111 2.02 18.68 1.71
C CYS A 111 1.70 19.72 2.81
N GLN A 112 1.29 19.27 4.00
CA GLN A 112 0.96 20.14 5.13
C GLN A 112 2.16 20.91 5.65
N THR A 113 3.32 20.25 5.74
CA THR A 113 4.57 20.83 6.21
C THR A 113 5.27 21.68 5.14
N ARG A 114 4.63 21.88 3.97
CA ARG A 114 5.18 22.60 2.80
C ARG A 114 6.53 22.06 2.33
N GLN A 115 6.78 20.77 2.54
CA GLN A 115 7.96 20.08 2.03
C GLN A 115 7.78 19.64 0.57
N MET A 116 6.54 19.63 0.06
CA MET A 116 6.25 19.36 -1.35
C MET A 116 6.33 20.62 -2.20
N GLN A 117 7.15 20.58 -3.24
CA GLN A 117 7.17 21.61 -4.29
C GLN A 117 6.07 21.42 -5.33
N ASN A 118 5.57 20.20 -5.50
CA ASN A 118 4.58 19.84 -6.52
C ASN A 118 3.46 19.02 -5.87
N ILE A 119 2.20 19.44 -6.06
CA ILE A 119 1.00 18.80 -5.50
C ILE A 119 0.61 17.50 -6.24
N ASN A 120 1.07 17.33 -7.48
CA ASN A 120 0.64 16.25 -8.37
C ASN A 120 0.76 14.83 -7.77
N PRO A 121 1.81 14.47 -6.99
CA PRO A 121 1.88 13.16 -6.36
C PRO A 121 0.71 12.89 -5.40
N LEU A 122 0.30 13.90 -4.61
CA LEU A 122 -0.88 13.78 -3.75
C LEU A 122 -2.16 13.70 -4.58
N THR A 123 -2.32 14.57 -5.59
CA THR A 123 -3.48 14.56 -6.49
C THR A 123 -3.66 13.21 -7.17
N MET A 124 -2.58 12.64 -7.71
CA MET A 124 -2.58 11.34 -8.38
C MET A 124 -2.91 10.20 -7.41
N CYS A 125 -2.37 10.25 -6.18
CA CYS A 125 -2.65 9.23 -5.18
C CYS A 125 -4.11 9.29 -4.69
N LEU A 126 -4.64 10.49 -4.43
CA LEU A 126 -6.06 10.69 -4.08
C LEU A 126 -6.97 10.17 -5.20
N ASN A 127 -6.69 10.58 -6.45
CA ASN A 127 -7.47 10.16 -7.61
C ASN A 127 -7.45 8.63 -7.81
N GLY A 128 -6.28 8.00 -7.70
CA GLY A 128 -6.16 6.55 -7.88
C GLY A 128 -6.90 5.71 -6.83
N VAL A 129 -7.18 6.27 -5.65
CA VAL A 129 -7.94 5.59 -4.59
C VAL A 129 -9.43 5.92 -4.67
N ILE A 130 -9.78 7.19 -4.91
CA ILE A 130 -11.18 7.65 -4.97
C ILE A 130 -11.86 7.21 -6.28
N ASP A 131 -11.18 7.39 -7.41
CA ASP A 131 -11.67 7.08 -8.76
C ASP A 131 -11.01 5.80 -9.29
N ALA A 132 -11.10 4.71 -8.50
CA ALA A 132 -10.46 3.44 -8.79
C ALA A 132 -11.12 2.66 -9.95
N ALA A 133 -11.42 3.34 -11.07
CA ALA A 133 -12.19 2.83 -12.20
C ALA A 133 -11.55 1.62 -12.91
N VAL A 134 -10.24 1.42 -12.79
CA VAL A 134 -9.51 0.31 -13.42
C VAL A 134 -9.49 -0.93 -12.53
N ASN A 135 -9.08 -0.77 -11.27
CA ASN A 135 -8.87 -1.90 -10.35
C ASN A 135 -10.09 -2.17 -9.44
N GLY A 136 -11.14 -1.35 -9.51
CA GLY A 136 -12.37 -1.46 -8.70
C GLY A 136 -12.22 -1.05 -7.23
N GLY A 137 -11.01 -0.76 -6.76
CA GLY A 137 -10.74 -0.21 -5.43
C GLY A 137 -11.20 -1.11 -4.28
N VAL A 138 -11.54 -0.49 -3.15
CA VAL A 138 -11.88 -1.20 -1.90
C VAL A 138 -13.16 -2.04 -2.02
N ALA A 139 -14.06 -1.68 -2.94
CA ALA A 139 -15.27 -2.45 -3.22
C ALA A 139 -14.97 -3.90 -3.63
N ARG A 140 -13.88 -4.13 -4.39
CA ARG A 140 -13.46 -5.48 -4.78
C ARG A 140 -13.06 -6.33 -3.58
N TYR A 141 -12.48 -5.75 -2.54
CA TYR A 141 -12.18 -6.46 -1.31
C TYR A 141 -13.44 -6.78 -0.50
N GLN A 142 -14.43 -5.88 -0.49
CA GLN A 142 -15.72 -6.15 0.16
C GLN A 142 -16.44 -7.33 -0.51
N GLU A 143 -16.52 -7.31 -1.84
CA GLU A 143 -17.10 -8.37 -2.67
C GLU A 143 -16.37 -9.72 -2.52
N ALA A 144 -15.06 -9.69 -2.24
CA ALA A 144 -14.24 -10.89 -2.10
C ALA A 144 -14.32 -11.50 -0.69
N PHE A 145 -14.15 -10.67 0.35
CA PHE A 145 -13.82 -11.16 1.69
C PHE A 145 -14.88 -10.85 2.76
N PHE A 146 -15.83 -9.93 2.49
CA PHE A 146 -16.85 -9.55 3.49
C PHE A 146 -18.20 -10.24 3.28
N VAL A 147 -18.30 -11.08 2.24
CA VAL A 147 -19.50 -11.86 1.94
C VAL A 147 -19.67 -13.04 2.92
N LYS A 148 -20.92 -13.37 3.25
CA LYS A 148 -21.25 -14.41 4.24
C LYS A 148 -20.62 -15.76 3.89
N GLU A 149 -20.63 -16.12 2.61
CA GLU A 149 -20.05 -17.38 2.13
C GLU A 149 -18.55 -17.49 2.45
N TYR A 150 -17.76 -16.44 2.19
CA TYR A 150 -16.33 -16.45 2.51
C TYR A 150 -16.09 -16.61 4.01
N ILE A 151 -16.81 -15.84 4.83
CA ILE A 151 -16.67 -15.84 6.30
C ILE A 151 -17.02 -17.21 6.90
N LEU A 152 -18.07 -17.86 6.39
CA LEU A 152 -18.47 -19.19 6.86
C LEU A 152 -17.47 -20.28 6.47
N ASN A 153 -16.84 -20.15 5.30
CA ASN A 153 -15.88 -21.12 4.80
C ASN A 153 -14.46 -20.94 5.37
N HIS A 154 -14.13 -19.75 5.91
CA HIS A 154 -12.81 -19.41 6.45
C HIS A 154 -12.92 -18.79 7.85
N PRO A 155 -13.42 -19.53 8.87
CA PRO A 155 -13.56 -19.00 10.23
C PRO A 155 -12.22 -18.55 10.85
N GLU A 156 -11.09 -19.13 10.44
CA GLU A 156 -9.74 -18.79 10.87
C GLU A 156 -9.27 -17.39 10.43
N ASP A 157 -9.93 -16.79 9.43
CA ASP A 157 -9.58 -15.48 8.89
C ASP A 157 -10.28 -14.32 9.62
N GLY A 158 -11.07 -14.58 10.67
CA GLY A 158 -11.87 -13.57 11.36
C GLY A 158 -11.12 -12.31 11.80
N GLU A 159 -9.91 -12.46 12.35
CA GLU A 159 -9.06 -11.33 12.73
C GLU A 159 -8.56 -10.54 11.52
N LYS A 160 -8.14 -11.22 10.45
CA LYS A 160 -7.67 -10.60 9.20
C LYS A 160 -8.79 -9.83 8.50
N ILE A 161 -10.00 -10.39 8.47
CA ILE A 161 -11.19 -9.74 7.93
C ILE A 161 -11.52 -8.47 8.71
N THR A 162 -11.45 -8.54 10.05
CA THR A 162 -11.62 -7.36 10.92
C THR A 162 -10.57 -6.30 10.61
N ARG A 163 -9.29 -6.67 10.50
CA ARG A 163 -8.21 -5.75 10.14
C ARG A 163 -8.44 -5.07 8.79
N LEU A 164 -8.88 -5.80 7.77
CA LEU A 164 -9.15 -5.23 6.45
C LEU A 164 -10.31 -4.22 6.48
N ARG A 165 -11.33 -4.48 7.31
CA ARG A 165 -12.43 -3.52 7.54
C ARG A 165 -11.92 -2.25 8.20
N GLU A 166 -11.12 -2.37 9.26
CA GLU A 166 -10.53 -1.22 9.94
C GLU A 166 -9.70 -0.36 8.99
N LEU A 167 -8.83 -0.98 8.18
CA LEU A 167 -8.03 -0.29 7.18
C LEU A 167 -8.88 0.42 6.11
N THR A 168 -10.04 -0.13 5.76
CA THR A 168 -10.99 0.48 4.82
C THR A 168 -11.63 1.74 5.42
N LEU A 169 -12.07 1.67 6.67
CA LEU A 169 -12.62 2.83 7.40
C LEU A 169 -11.55 3.91 7.60
N GLU A 170 -10.35 3.49 7.99
CA GLU A 170 -9.18 4.36 8.15
C GLU A 170 -8.82 5.06 6.83
N GLN A 171 -8.86 4.35 5.70
CA GLN A 171 -8.61 4.95 4.39
C GLN A 171 -9.59 6.09 4.09
N ALA A 172 -10.88 5.93 4.39
CA ALA A 172 -11.87 6.98 4.18
C ALA A 172 -11.53 8.25 5.00
N GLN A 173 -11.12 8.08 6.26
CA GLN A 173 -10.69 9.21 7.11
C GLN A 173 -9.43 9.90 6.58
N ILE A 174 -8.45 9.12 6.11
CA ILE A 174 -7.21 9.66 5.51
C ILE A 174 -7.54 10.46 4.23
N LEU A 175 -8.44 9.95 3.39
CA LEU A 175 -8.86 10.63 2.15
C LEU A 175 -9.60 11.93 2.45
N GLU A 176 -10.52 11.93 3.41
CA GLU A 176 -11.25 13.13 3.84
C GLU A 176 -10.28 14.24 4.29
N PHE A 177 -9.32 13.89 5.14
CA PHE A 177 -8.28 14.82 5.57
C PHE A 177 -7.38 15.25 4.41
N GLY A 178 -7.00 14.31 3.53
CA GLY A 178 -6.16 14.57 2.37
C GLY A 178 -6.80 15.54 1.37
N LEU A 179 -8.11 15.41 1.14
CA LEU A 179 -8.88 16.34 0.30
C LEU A 179 -8.93 17.74 0.92
N ALA A 180 -9.14 17.86 2.23
CA ALA A 180 -9.13 19.15 2.93
C ALA A 180 -7.74 19.83 2.89
N VAL A 181 -6.66 19.05 2.92
CA VAL A 181 -5.30 19.58 2.72
C VAL A 181 -5.10 20.01 1.26
N HIS A 182 -5.49 19.17 0.30
CA HIS A 182 -5.37 19.42 -1.12
C HIS A 182 -6.12 20.71 -1.54
N GLU A 183 -7.32 20.95 -1.01
CA GLU A 183 -8.12 22.15 -1.28
C GLU A 183 -7.36 23.47 -1.00
N LYS A 184 -6.51 23.48 0.03
CA LYS A 184 -5.78 24.68 0.46
C LYS A 184 -4.63 25.06 -0.47
N VAL A 185 -4.12 24.10 -1.26
CA VAL A 185 -2.88 24.27 -2.03
C VAL A 185 -3.04 23.98 -3.52
N VAL A 186 -4.18 23.42 -3.94
CA VAL A 186 -4.44 23.08 -5.35
C VAL A 186 -4.42 24.36 -6.22
N PRO A 187 -3.68 24.37 -7.34
CA PRO A 187 -3.69 25.48 -8.30
C PRO A 187 -5.07 25.74 -8.88
N GLN A 188 -5.33 26.98 -9.31
CA GLN A 188 -6.62 27.41 -9.85
C GLN A 188 -7.08 26.53 -11.03
N ASP A 189 -6.17 26.20 -11.95
CA ASP A 189 -6.47 25.38 -13.14
C ASP A 189 -6.84 23.92 -12.79
N MET A 190 -6.47 23.44 -11.59
CA MET A 190 -6.78 22.09 -11.11
C MET A 190 -7.99 22.03 -10.16
N ARG A 191 -8.63 23.17 -9.85
CA ARG A 191 -9.85 23.22 -9.02
C ARG A 191 -10.99 22.36 -9.55
N PRO A 192 -11.27 22.27 -10.87
CA PRO A 192 -12.30 21.38 -11.39
C PRO A 192 -12.03 19.91 -11.07
N LEU A 193 -10.76 19.47 -11.16
CA LEU A 193 -10.35 18.11 -10.78
C LEU A 193 -10.55 17.87 -9.29
N HIS A 194 -10.16 18.82 -8.43
CA HIS A 194 -10.41 18.70 -7.00
C HIS A 194 -11.90 18.55 -6.67
N LYS A 195 -12.76 19.35 -7.30
CA LYS A 195 -14.22 19.24 -7.11
C LYS A 195 -14.73 17.84 -7.49
N LYS A 196 -14.30 17.32 -8.65
CA LYS A 196 -14.63 15.95 -9.08
C LYS A 196 -14.22 14.91 -8.02
N LEU A 197 -13.02 15.03 -7.44
CA LEU A 197 -12.55 14.12 -6.40
C LEU A 197 -13.41 14.17 -5.14
N VAL A 198 -13.83 15.36 -4.71
CA VAL A 198 -14.74 15.51 -3.55
C VAL A 198 -16.08 14.85 -3.82
N ASP A 199 -16.67 15.08 -5.00
CA ASP A 199 -17.95 14.49 -5.39
C ASP A 199 -17.87 12.95 -5.45
N GLN A 200 -16.80 12.40 -6.04
CA GLN A 200 -16.58 10.95 -6.10
C GLN A 200 -16.28 10.34 -4.73
N PHE A 201 -15.55 11.05 -3.87
CA PHE A 201 -15.29 10.60 -2.52
C PHE A 201 -16.58 10.48 -1.69
N PHE A 202 -17.55 11.39 -1.87
CA PHE A 202 -18.85 11.28 -1.23
C PHE A 202 -19.60 10.00 -1.62
N VAL A 203 -19.56 9.65 -2.91
CA VAL A 203 -20.14 8.39 -3.43
C VAL A 203 -19.41 7.17 -2.83
N MET A 204 -18.07 7.20 -2.79
CA MET A 204 -17.25 6.15 -2.20
C MET A 204 -17.55 5.97 -0.69
N LYS A 205 -17.63 7.05 0.08
CA LYS A 205 -17.92 6.99 1.53
C LYS A 205 -19.26 6.30 1.80
N SER A 206 -20.27 6.67 1.02
CA SER A 206 -21.62 6.10 1.09
C SER A 206 -21.64 4.58 0.81
N SER A 207 -20.83 4.10 -0.15
CA SER A 207 -20.78 2.66 -0.48
C SER A 207 -20.04 1.83 0.58
N LEU A 208 -19.16 2.46 1.37
CA LEU A 208 -18.50 1.82 2.51
C LEU A 208 -19.40 1.66 3.74
N GLY A 209 -20.63 2.22 3.71
CA GLY A 209 -21.54 2.22 4.85
C GLY A 209 -21.12 3.20 5.95
N ILE A 210 -20.43 4.28 5.59
CA ILE A 210 -19.97 5.38 6.45
C ILE A 210 -20.71 6.67 6.11
#